data_AF-A0A8T2QLV9-F1
#
_entry.id   AF-A0A8T2QLV9-F1
#
_cell.length_a   1.000
_cell.length_b   1.000
_cell.length_c   1.000
_cell.angle_alpha   90.00
_cell.angle_beta   90.00
_cell.angle_gamma   90.00
#
_symmetry.space_group_name_H-M   'P 1'
#
loop_
_entity.id
_entity.type
_entity.pdbx_description
1 polymer ?
#
loop_
_entity_poly.entity_id
_entity_poly.type
_entity_poly.pdbx_seq_one_letter_code
_entity_poly.pdbx_strand_id
1 'polypeptide(L)'
;MIEGGEEARFPVGFRERVNDSDRGFFVEWASQFQVLSHGSIGGFFTHCGWNSILEGIRTGVPFLCWPYFADQLQNCRCLVEVWGIGLEFKDDSGRPLPPMGAYFITRHAIKEKIQELMDPSSSSSLRERCKQQRIGAVKALLEEDGSSYASLKSFVSWLYDAPVSKPICLNGDHGSEKEIHEATVGKQTVL
;
A
#
# COMPACT_ATOMS: atom_id res chain seq x y z
N MET A 1 12.48 -5.29 -4.51
CA MET A 1 13.18 -4.39 -5.45
C MET A 1 13.26 -5.14 -6.77
N ILE A 2 12.70 -4.59 -7.84
CA ILE A 2 12.94 -5.11 -9.19
C ILE A 2 14.00 -4.19 -9.78
N GLU A 3 15.25 -4.66 -9.80
CA GLU A 3 16.27 -4.09 -10.67
C GLU A 3 16.04 -4.64 -12.08
N GLY A 4 16.07 -3.77 -13.10
CA GLY A 4 16.05 -4.20 -14.52
C GLY A 4 14.80 -3.89 -15.34
N GLY A 5 14.14 -2.74 -15.12
CA GLY A 5 13.14 -2.24 -16.08
C GLY A 5 13.80 -1.64 -17.32
N GLU A 6 13.21 -1.82 -18.51
CA GLU A 6 13.63 -1.07 -19.70
C GLU A 6 13.55 0.44 -19.43
N GLU A 7 14.51 1.20 -19.98
CA GLU A 7 14.53 2.65 -19.87
C GLU A 7 13.22 3.24 -20.41
N ALA A 8 12.58 4.12 -19.64
CA ALA A 8 11.29 4.70 -20.00
C ALA A 8 11.40 5.47 -21.32
N ARG A 9 10.64 5.03 -22.34
CA ARG A 9 10.62 5.70 -23.65
C ARG A 9 9.65 6.87 -23.63
N PHE A 10 10.17 8.09 -23.76
CA PHE A 10 9.39 9.31 -23.85
C PHE A 10 9.22 9.78 -25.30
N PRO A 11 8.14 10.52 -25.63
CA PRO A 11 8.03 11.23 -26.90
C PRO A 11 9.19 12.22 -27.08
N VAL A 12 9.61 12.45 -28.33
CA VAL A 12 10.70 13.37 -28.67
C VAL A 12 10.48 14.75 -28.05
N GLY A 13 11.51 15.28 -27.39
CA GLY A 13 11.49 16.60 -26.75
C GLY A 13 10.70 16.65 -25.43
N PHE A 14 10.12 15.56 -24.94
CA PHE A 14 9.25 15.59 -23.75
C PHE A 14 10.02 15.92 -22.48
N ARG A 15 11.21 15.32 -22.30
CA ARG A 15 12.00 15.50 -21.09
C ARG A 15 12.53 16.93 -21.01
N GLU A 16 12.97 17.47 -22.14
CA GLU A 16 13.42 18.85 -22.32
C GLU A 16 12.29 19.82 -21.97
N ARG A 17 11.09 19.65 -22.57
CA ARG A 17 9.93 20.51 -22.27
C ARG A 17 9.53 20.50 -20.79
N VAL A 18 9.67 19.38 -20.11
CA VAL A 18 9.34 19.27 -18.68
C VAL A 18 10.43 19.93 -17.82
N ASN A 19 11.70 19.68 -18.12
CA ASN A 19 12.81 20.31 -17.41
C ASN A 19 12.81 21.83 -17.58
N ASP A 20 12.60 22.33 -18.80
CA ASP A 20 12.55 23.77 -19.12
C ASP A 20 11.32 24.48 -18.53
N SER A 21 10.33 23.71 -18.05
CA SER A 21 9.11 24.28 -17.46
C SER A 21 9.22 24.60 -15.97
N ASP A 22 10.29 24.16 -15.29
CA ASP A 22 10.44 24.19 -13.82
C ASP A 22 9.28 23.53 -13.04
N ARG A 23 8.49 22.67 -13.70
CA ARG A 23 7.27 22.05 -13.15
C ARG A 23 7.31 20.54 -13.06
N GLY A 24 8.41 19.91 -13.45
CA GLY A 24 8.59 18.47 -13.32
C GLY A 24 10.06 18.10 -13.23
N PHE A 25 10.32 16.96 -12.63
CA PHE A 25 11.67 16.45 -12.41
C PHE A 25 11.65 14.93 -12.57
N PHE A 26 12.65 14.39 -13.28
CA PHE A 26 12.76 12.95 -13.52
C PHE A 26 13.90 12.37 -12.69
N VAL A 27 13.59 11.30 -11.96
CA VAL A 27 14.54 10.51 -11.18
C VAL A 27 14.27 9.04 -11.44
N GLU A 28 15.34 8.25 -11.49
CA GLU A 28 15.24 6.79 -11.59
C GLU A 28 14.78 6.19 -10.26
N TRP A 29 15.30 6.74 -9.16
CA TRP A 29 14.92 6.38 -7.82
C TRP A 29 14.89 7.61 -6.91
N ALA A 30 13.96 7.61 -5.97
CA ALA A 30 13.90 8.59 -4.89
C ALA A 30 13.62 7.88 -3.58
N SER A 31 14.08 8.50 -2.50
CA SER A 31 13.69 8.12 -1.14
C SER A 31 12.20 8.44 -0.95
N GLN A 32 11.34 7.48 -1.33
CA GLN A 32 9.88 7.67 -1.42
C GLN A 32 9.31 8.24 -0.12
N PHE A 33 9.66 7.66 1.02
CA PHE A 33 9.19 8.16 2.31
C PHE A 33 9.62 9.61 2.60
N GLN A 34 10.85 10.01 2.24
CA GLN A 34 11.30 11.40 2.41
C GLN A 34 10.55 12.36 1.49
N VAL A 35 10.35 11.97 0.22
CA VAL A 35 9.52 12.74 -0.73
C VAL A 35 8.12 12.91 -0.16
N LEU A 36 7.44 11.82 0.18
CA LEU A 36 6.06 11.83 0.70
C LEU A 36 5.92 12.60 2.02
N SER A 37 6.98 12.69 2.82
CA SER A 37 6.99 13.46 4.07
C SER A 37 7.14 14.97 3.87
N HIS A 38 7.50 15.42 2.66
CA HIS A 38 7.72 16.82 2.36
C HIS A 38 6.40 17.60 2.25
N GLY A 39 6.32 18.77 2.88
CA GLY A 39 5.08 19.58 2.94
C GLY A 39 4.56 20.08 1.58
N SER A 40 5.40 20.07 0.55
CA SER A 40 5.00 20.44 -0.83
C SER A 40 4.30 19.30 -1.59
N ILE A 41 4.25 18.07 -1.05
CA ILE A 41 3.57 16.96 -1.73
C ILE A 41 2.06 17.12 -1.60
N GLY A 42 1.43 17.39 -2.75
CA GLY A 42 -0.02 17.54 -2.85
C GLY A 42 -0.77 16.22 -3.04
N GLY A 43 -0.10 15.15 -3.50
CA GLY A 43 -0.71 13.85 -3.74
C GLY A 43 0.29 12.81 -4.24
N PHE A 44 -0.11 11.53 -4.19
CA PHE A 44 0.73 10.39 -4.51
C PHE A 44 0.09 9.50 -5.57
N PHE A 45 0.68 9.50 -6.77
CA PHE A 45 0.29 8.59 -7.83
C PHE A 45 1.00 7.25 -7.65
N THR A 46 0.24 6.16 -7.48
CA THR A 46 0.78 4.87 -7.06
C THR A 46 0.09 3.67 -7.70
N HIS A 47 0.85 2.61 -7.87
CA HIS A 47 0.39 1.25 -8.18
C HIS A 47 -0.28 0.52 -7.01
N CYS A 48 -0.48 1.15 -5.85
CA CYS A 48 -1.20 0.56 -4.70
C CYS A 48 -0.50 -0.66 -4.05
N GLY A 49 0.83 -0.76 -4.16
CA GLY A 49 1.60 -1.71 -3.35
C GLY A 49 1.49 -1.39 -1.85
N TRP A 50 1.36 -2.42 -1.01
CA TRP A 50 1.05 -2.25 0.41
C TRP A 50 2.05 -1.35 1.18
N ASN A 51 3.34 -1.50 0.93
CA ASN A 51 4.36 -0.65 1.57
C ASN A 51 4.21 0.83 1.19
N SER A 52 3.98 1.13 -0.09
CA SER A 52 3.74 2.49 -0.56
C SER A 52 2.46 3.08 0.07
N ILE A 53 1.44 2.24 0.30
CA ILE A 53 0.22 2.66 0.99
C ILE A 53 0.51 3.02 2.44
N LEU A 54 1.24 2.18 3.17
CA LEU A 54 1.59 2.47 4.57
C LEU A 54 2.41 3.77 4.68
N GLU A 55 3.35 4.00 3.76
CA GLU A 55 4.11 5.26 3.71
C GLU A 55 3.19 6.46 3.45
N GLY A 56 2.29 6.37 2.47
CA GLY A 56 1.36 7.46 2.17
C GLY A 56 0.34 7.73 3.29
N ILE A 57 -0.14 6.70 3.98
CA ILE A 57 -1.00 6.85 5.17
C ILE A 57 -0.21 7.54 6.29
N ARG A 58 1.02 7.11 6.54
CA ARG A 58 1.89 7.71 7.56
C ARG A 58 2.20 9.18 7.29
N THR A 59 2.26 9.59 6.02
CA THR A 59 2.47 10.99 5.65
C THR A 59 1.17 11.76 5.43
N GLY A 60 0.02 11.09 5.35
CA GLY A 60 -1.30 11.72 5.24
C GLY A 60 -1.55 12.37 3.87
N VAL A 61 -0.94 11.83 2.82
CA VAL A 61 -1.09 12.34 1.44
C VAL A 61 -2.23 11.63 0.72
N PRO A 62 -2.97 12.33 -0.16
CA PRO A 62 -4.03 11.73 -0.94
C PRO A 62 -3.49 10.87 -2.09
N PHE A 63 -4.19 9.79 -2.43
CA PHE A 63 -3.74 8.81 -3.43
C PHE A 63 -4.44 8.99 -4.78
N LEU A 64 -3.69 8.84 -5.88
CA LEU A 64 -4.24 8.51 -7.19
C LEU A 64 -3.79 7.10 -7.55
N CYS A 65 -4.75 6.20 -7.70
CA CYS A 65 -4.54 4.76 -7.76
C CYS A 65 -4.53 4.27 -9.21
N TRP A 66 -3.51 3.49 -9.55
CA TRP A 66 -3.43 2.77 -10.83
C TRP A 66 -2.73 1.43 -10.63
N PRO A 67 -3.46 0.43 -10.10
CA PRO A 67 -2.89 -0.87 -9.74
C PRO A 67 -2.39 -1.65 -10.96
N TYR A 68 -1.32 -2.43 -10.78
CA TYR A 68 -0.71 -3.24 -11.83
C TYR A 68 -0.98 -4.74 -11.68
N PHE A 69 -0.74 -5.34 -10.51
CA PHE A 69 -0.90 -6.79 -10.32
C PHE A 69 -1.12 -7.21 -8.85
N ALA A 70 -1.39 -8.50 -8.62
CA ALA A 70 -1.55 -9.12 -7.31
C ALA A 70 -2.63 -8.44 -6.45
N ASP A 71 -2.31 -8.16 -5.19
CA ASP A 71 -3.18 -7.55 -4.18
C ASP A 71 -3.44 -6.07 -4.42
N GLN A 72 -2.73 -5.44 -5.37
CA GLN A 72 -2.84 -4.00 -5.64
C GLN A 72 -4.25 -3.57 -6.04
N LEU A 73 -5.02 -4.43 -6.73
CA LEU A 73 -6.42 -4.14 -7.05
C LEU A 73 -7.29 -4.09 -5.80
N GLN A 74 -7.08 -5.03 -4.87
CA GLN A 74 -7.82 -5.04 -3.61
C GLN A 74 -7.43 -3.84 -2.74
N ASN A 75 -6.14 -3.53 -2.70
CA ASN A 75 -5.61 -2.36 -2.00
C ASN A 75 -6.18 -1.05 -2.57
N CYS A 76 -6.31 -0.93 -3.90
CA CYS A 76 -6.96 0.20 -4.56
C CYS A 76 -8.41 0.38 -4.08
N ARG A 77 -9.19 -0.71 -4.02
CA ARG A 77 -10.56 -0.66 -3.48
C ARG A 77 -10.59 -0.23 -2.02
N CYS A 78 -9.65 -0.68 -1.18
CA CYS A 78 -9.55 -0.21 0.20
C CYS A 78 -9.28 1.30 0.27
N LEU A 79 -8.34 1.82 -0.52
CA LEU A 79 -8.04 3.26 -0.57
C LEU A 79 -9.24 4.09 -1.03
N VAL A 80 -9.94 3.66 -2.08
CA VAL A 80 -10.98 4.43 -2.76
C VAL A 80 -12.35 4.26 -2.12
N GLU A 81 -12.81 3.04 -1.92
CA GLU A 81 -14.18 2.73 -1.50
C GLU A 81 -14.32 2.64 0.02
N VAL A 82 -13.34 2.06 0.70
CA VAL A 82 -13.45 1.79 2.15
C VAL A 82 -12.96 2.98 2.97
N TRP A 83 -11.75 3.47 2.69
CA TRP A 83 -11.14 4.57 3.45
C TRP A 83 -11.41 5.94 2.83
N GLY A 84 -11.78 5.99 1.54
CA GLY A 84 -12.07 7.23 0.83
C GLY A 84 -10.87 8.19 0.75
N ILE A 85 -9.65 7.68 0.80
CA ILE A 85 -8.40 8.47 0.78
C ILE A 85 -7.73 8.47 -0.61
N GLY A 86 -8.34 7.83 -1.60
CA GLY A 86 -7.82 7.75 -2.95
C GLY A 86 -8.85 8.03 -4.04
N LEU A 87 -8.35 8.42 -5.21
CA LEU A 87 -9.07 8.44 -6.48
C LEU A 87 -8.57 7.29 -7.37
N GLU A 88 -9.39 6.86 -8.31
CA GLU A 88 -9.03 5.89 -9.35
C GLU A 88 -9.57 6.32 -10.72
N PHE A 89 -9.03 5.69 -11.75
CA PHE A 89 -9.53 5.83 -13.12
C PHE A 89 -10.71 4.89 -13.38
N LYS A 90 -11.68 5.39 -14.13
CA LYS A 90 -12.91 4.68 -14.46
C LYS A 90 -13.20 4.73 -15.96
N ASP A 91 -13.91 3.74 -16.47
CA ASP A 91 -14.43 3.73 -17.84
C ASP A 91 -15.62 4.69 -17.99
N ASP A 92 -16.14 4.84 -19.21
CA ASP A 92 -17.28 5.72 -19.52
C ASP A 92 -18.58 5.29 -18.81
N SER A 93 -18.65 4.05 -18.30
CA SER A 93 -19.76 3.56 -17.48
C SER A 93 -19.55 3.77 -15.98
N GLY A 94 -18.44 4.41 -15.57
CA GLY A 94 -18.11 4.69 -14.18
C GLY A 94 -17.55 3.49 -13.41
N ARG A 95 -17.12 2.42 -14.10
CA ARG A 95 -16.52 1.24 -13.47
C ARG A 95 -15.00 1.39 -13.37
N PRO A 96 -14.35 0.87 -12.30
CA PRO A 96 -12.90 0.87 -12.19
C PRO A 96 -12.25 0.19 -13.40
N LEU A 97 -11.15 0.75 -13.88
CA LEU A 97 -10.40 0.16 -14.99
C LEU A 97 -9.74 -1.17 -14.59
N PRO A 98 -9.51 -2.08 -15.55
CA PRO A 98 -8.70 -3.28 -15.31
C PRO A 98 -7.24 -2.90 -14.98
N PRO A 99 -6.42 -3.88 -14.53
CA PRO A 99 -5.04 -3.60 -14.14
C PRO A 99 -4.23 -2.91 -15.24
N MET A 100 -3.21 -2.15 -14.83
CA MET A 100 -2.31 -1.44 -15.74
C MET A 100 -1.79 -2.36 -16.85
N GLY A 101 -1.80 -1.86 -18.10
CA GLY A 101 -1.44 -2.62 -19.30
C GLY A 101 -2.62 -3.29 -20.01
N ALA A 102 -3.79 -3.45 -19.37
CA ALA A 102 -4.99 -3.99 -20.00
C ALA A 102 -5.93 -2.92 -20.59
N TYR A 103 -5.69 -1.64 -20.31
CA TYR A 103 -6.52 -0.53 -20.78
C TYR A 103 -5.68 0.72 -21.06
N PHE A 104 -6.05 1.47 -22.11
CA PHE A 104 -5.41 2.72 -22.47
C PHE A 104 -6.12 3.90 -21.79
N ILE A 105 -5.40 4.62 -20.93
CA ILE A 105 -5.88 5.86 -20.32
C ILE A 105 -5.44 7.04 -21.17
N THR A 106 -6.39 7.90 -21.55
CA THR A 106 -6.07 9.07 -22.34
C THR A 106 -5.33 10.12 -21.52
N ARG A 107 -4.50 10.93 -22.18
CA ARG A 107 -3.85 12.10 -21.52
C ARG A 107 -4.86 13.05 -20.87
N HIS A 108 -6.09 13.11 -21.41
CA HIS A 108 -7.14 13.97 -20.89
C HIS A 108 -7.64 13.45 -19.54
N ALA A 109 -7.94 12.15 -19.44
CA ALA A 109 -8.36 11.52 -18.19
C ALA A 109 -7.28 11.60 -17.11
N ILE A 110 -6.00 11.42 -17.48
CA ILE A 110 -4.86 11.62 -16.56
C ILE A 110 -4.83 13.06 -16.03
N LYS A 111 -4.94 14.05 -16.93
CA LYS A 111 -4.95 15.47 -16.56
C LYS A 111 -6.10 15.79 -15.60
N GLU A 112 -7.31 15.36 -15.91
CA GLU A 112 -8.49 15.64 -15.09
C GLU A 112 -8.35 15.04 -13.68
N LYS A 113 -7.89 13.80 -13.57
CA LYS A 113 -7.69 13.15 -12.27
C LYS A 113 -6.58 13.79 -11.44
N ILE A 114 -5.48 14.22 -12.09
CA ILE A 114 -4.44 14.99 -11.40
C ILE A 114 -5.00 16.33 -10.92
N GLN A 115 -5.79 17.03 -11.74
CA GLN A 115 -6.41 18.29 -11.34
C GLN A 115 -7.38 18.12 -10.17
N GLU A 116 -8.24 17.09 -10.22
CA GLU A 116 -9.18 16.74 -9.15
C GLU A 116 -8.46 16.42 -7.82
N LEU A 117 -7.33 15.70 -7.87
CA LEU A 117 -6.54 15.38 -6.69
C LEU A 117 -5.85 16.61 -6.11
N MET A 118 -5.31 17.48 -6.98
CA MET A 118 -4.46 18.61 -6.59
C MET A 118 -5.26 19.85 -6.19
N ASP A 119 -6.52 19.98 -6.62
CA ASP A 119 -7.40 21.08 -6.25
C ASP A 119 -8.00 20.86 -4.84
N PRO A 120 -7.72 21.72 -3.85
CA PRO A 120 -8.26 21.60 -2.51
C PRO A 120 -9.79 21.65 -2.44
N SER A 121 -10.44 22.31 -3.39
CA SER A 121 -11.91 22.43 -3.40
C SER A 121 -12.58 21.09 -3.67
N SER A 122 -12.08 20.32 -4.65
CA SER A 122 -12.57 18.96 -4.97
C SER A 122 -12.03 17.90 -4.02
N SER A 123 -10.81 18.06 -3.50
CA SER A 123 -10.13 17.04 -2.68
C SER A 123 -10.23 17.26 -1.17
N SER A 124 -10.94 18.29 -0.69
CA SER A 124 -11.02 18.66 0.74
C SER A 124 -11.40 17.48 1.65
N SER A 125 -12.50 16.80 1.36
CA SER A 125 -12.98 15.65 2.15
C SER A 125 -11.99 14.48 2.14
N LEU A 126 -11.34 14.25 0.99
CA LEU A 126 -10.35 13.20 0.80
C LEU A 126 -9.09 13.49 1.62
N ARG A 127 -8.59 14.73 1.58
CA ARG A 127 -7.44 15.20 2.38
C ARG A 127 -7.73 15.11 3.88
N GLU A 128 -8.94 15.45 4.30
CA GLU A 128 -9.33 15.35 5.70
C GLU A 128 -9.31 13.89 6.18
N ARG A 129 -9.86 12.96 5.38
CA ARG A 129 -9.75 11.52 5.68
C ARG A 129 -8.31 11.03 5.71
N CYS A 130 -7.43 11.54 4.84
CA CYS A 130 -6.00 11.20 4.88
C CYS A 130 -5.34 11.64 6.20
N LYS A 131 -5.66 12.85 6.69
CA LYS A 131 -5.16 13.33 7.99
C LYS A 131 -5.68 12.45 9.13
N GLN A 132 -6.97 12.09 9.11
CA GLN A 132 -7.55 11.22 10.13
C GLN A 132 -6.88 9.84 10.16
N GLN A 133 -6.67 9.23 8.99
CA GLN A 133 -5.95 7.96 8.88
C GLN A 133 -4.51 8.06 9.38
N ARG A 134 -3.80 9.17 9.05
CA ARG A 134 -2.47 9.43 9.59
C ARG A 134 -2.47 9.50 11.13
N ILE A 135 -3.40 10.28 11.70
CA ILE A 135 -3.50 10.43 13.16
C ILE A 135 -3.78 9.07 13.81
N GLY A 136 -4.74 8.31 13.29
CA GLY A 136 -5.06 6.98 13.79
C GLY A 136 -3.89 6.01 13.70
N ALA A 137 -3.17 6.00 12.58
CA ALA A 137 -1.99 5.15 12.38
C ALA A 137 -0.85 5.52 13.34
N VAL A 138 -0.57 6.81 13.54
CA VAL A 138 0.46 7.29 14.47
C VAL A 138 0.09 6.93 15.90
N LYS A 139 -1.17 7.16 16.30
CA LYS A 139 -1.69 6.79 17.62
C LYS A 139 -1.56 5.30 17.88
N ALA A 140 -2.00 4.46 16.94
CA ALA A 140 -1.92 3.01 17.08
C ALA A 140 -0.49 2.48 17.25
N LEU A 141 0.51 3.21 16.72
CA LEU A 141 1.91 2.81 16.73
C LEU A 141 2.72 3.38 17.90
N LEU A 142 2.49 4.63 18.29
CA LEU A 142 3.37 5.38 19.20
C LEU A 142 2.81 5.61 20.61
N GLU A 143 1.50 5.51 20.80
CA GLU A 143 0.92 5.66 22.14
C GLU A 143 1.12 4.38 22.97
N GLU A 144 1.31 4.51 24.29
CA GLU A 144 1.54 3.36 25.17
C GLU A 144 0.37 2.36 25.18
N ASP A 145 -0.85 2.86 24.95
CA ASP A 145 -2.09 2.11 24.77
C ASP A 145 -2.48 1.93 23.28
N GLY A 146 -1.56 2.24 22.36
CA GLY A 146 -1.75 2.08 20.92
C GLY A 146 -1.99 0.63 20.53
N SER A 147 -3.03 0.37 19.71
CA SER A 147 -3.47 -0.99 19.40
C SER A 147 -2.42 -1.84 18.69
N SER A 148 -1.62 -1.26 17.79
CA SER A 148 -0.55 -1.99 17.09
C SER A 148 0.62 -2.30 18.04
N TYR A 149 1.01 -1.33 18.87
CA TYR A 149 2.03 -1.51 19.89
C TYR A 149 1.63 -2.61 20.89
N ALA A 150 0.41 -2.55 21.42
CA ALA A 150 -0.15 -3.54 22.34
C ALA A 150 -0.27 -4.94 21.72
N SER A 151 -0.71 -5.03 20.46
CA SER A 151 -0.80 -6.30 19.74
C SER A 151 0.59 -6.94 19.56
N LEU A 152 1.59 -6.16 19.16
CA LEU A 152 2.96 -6.66 19.01
C LEU A 152 3.55 -7.10 20.36
N LYS A 153 3.35 -6.31 21.42
CA LYS A 153 3.79 -6.67 22.77
C LYS A 153 3.14 -7.97 23.25
N SER A 154 1.84 -8.15 22.98
CA SER A 154 1.10 -9.35 23.35
C SER A 154 1.61 -10.58 22.59
N PHE A 155 1.88 -10.42 21.29
CA PHE A 155 2.48 -11.48 20.47
C PHE A 155 3.87 -11.87 20.98
N VAL A 156 4.70 -10.89 21.33
CA VAL A 156 6.05 -11.15 21.89
C VAL A 156 5.96 -11.86 23.24
N SER A 157 5.05 -11.44 24.14
CA SER A 157 4.82 -12.15 25.41
C SER A 157 4.41 -13.60 25.17
N TRP A 158 3.46 -13.82 24.26
CA TRP A 158 3.02 -15.16 23.89
C TRP A 158 4.16 -16.04 23.39
N LEU A 159 5.12 -15.49 22.62
CA LEU A 159 6.31 -16.23 22.18
C LEU A 159 7.22 -16.65 23.36
N TYR A 160 7.36 -15.82 24.38
CA TYR A 160 8.15 -16.16 25.57
C TYR A 160 7.45 -17.17 26.47
N ASP A 161 6.13 -17.08 26.57
CA ASP A 161 5.31 -17.97 27.38
C ASP A 161 5.01 -19.31 26.66
N ALA A 162 5.31 -19.39 25.36
CA ALA A 162 5.14 -20.60 24.58
C ALA A 162 6.05 -21.71 25.16
N PRO A 163 5.51 -22.86 25.56
CA PRO A 163 6.33 -23.97 26.00
C PRO A 163 7.30 -24.33 24.88
N VAL A 164 8.60 -24.40 25.19
CA VAL A 164 9.61 -24.91 24.25
C VAL A 164 9.20 -26.33 23.91
N SER A 165 8.60 -26.53 22.74
CA SER A 165 8.40 -27.86 22.20
C SER A 165 9.77 -28.51 22.12
N LYS A 166 9.90 -29.73 22.67
CA LYS A 166 11.12 -30.53 22.52
C LYS A 166 11.53 -30.46 21.04
N PRO A 167 12.84 -30.30 20.73
CA PRO A 167 13.28 -30.33 19.35
C PRO A 167 12.67 -31.55 18.69
N ILE A 168 12.02 -31.35 17.54
CA ILE A 168 11.59 -32.46 16.69
C ILE A 168 12.89 -33.11 16.25
N CYS A 169 13.32 -34.13 16.99
CA CYS A 169 14.40 -35.00 16.56
C CYS A 169 13.87 -35.69 15.31
N LEU A 170 14.25 -35.18 14.13
CA LEU A 170 14.19 -35.92 12.88
C LEU A 170 15.28 -37.00 12.93
N ASN A 171 15.23 -37.86 13.95
CA ASN A 171 15.95 -39.12 13.92
C ASN A 171 15.22 -39.93 12.85
N GLY A 172 15.89 -40.14 11.72
CA GLY A 172 15.44 -41.05 10.70
C GLY A 172 15.36 -42.44 11.30
N ASP A 173 14.22 -42.76 11.90
CA ASP A 173 13.87 -44.11 12.29
C ASP A 173 12.64 -44.51 11.47
N HIS A 174 12.87 -45.45 10.56
CA HIS A 174 11.81 -46.11 9.81
C HIS A 174 11.03 -47.00 10.80
N GLY A 175 10.04 -46.41 11.50
CA GLY A 175 9.34 -47.10 12.57
C GLY A 175 7.91 -46.62 12.83
N SER A 176 6.98 -47.04 11.97
CA SER A 176 5.51 -47.19 12.19
C SER A 176 4.62 -45.94 12.43
N GLU A 177 3.62 -45.80 11.57
CA GLU A 177 2.67 -44.69 11.36
C GLU A 177 1.63 -44.43 12.49
N LYS A 178 1.93 -44.66 13.78
CA LYS A 178 0.86 -44.60 14.82
C LYS A 178 0.77 -43.32 15.68
N GLU A 179 1.70 -42.38 15.62
CA GLU A 179 1.65 -41.19 16.50
C GLU A 179 1.13 -39.89 15.86
N ILE A 180 0.78 -39.89 14.56
CA ILE A 180 0.37 -38.65 13.88
C ILE A 180 -1.11 -38.29 14.11
N HIS A 181 -1.92 -39.20 14.68
CA HIS A 181 -3.37 -39.00 14.77
C HIS A 181 -3.86 -38.26 16.04
N GLU A 182 -3.06 -38.15 17.10
CA GLU A 182 -3.50 -37.52 18.36
C GLU A 182 -3.22 -36.01 18.46
N ALA A 183 -2.37 -35.43 17.60
CA ALA A 183 -2.03 -34.01 17.69
C ALA A 183 -3.00 -33.07 16.93
N THR A 184 -3.90 -33.59 16.09
CA THR A 184 -4.76 -32.77 15.22
C THR A 184 -6.20 -32.61 15.74
N VAL A 185 -6.63 -33.39 16.74
CA VAL A 185 -8.04 -33.41 17.17
C VAL A 185 -8.35 -32.40 18.29
N GLY A 186 -7.34 -31.82 18.95
CA GLY A 186 -7.53 -31.01 20.16
C GLY A 186 -7.26 -29.52 20.00
N LYS A 187 -7.99 -28.80 19.13
CA LYS A 187 -8.35 -27.36 19.25
C LYS A 187 -8.95 -26.84 17.94
N GLN A 188 -10.15 -27.31 17.65
CA GLN A 188 -11.09 -26.55 16.83
C GLN A 188 -12.23 -26.16 17.77
N THR A 189 -12.11 -25.01 18.42
CA THR A 189 -13.22 -24.37 19.11
C THR A 189 -13.43 -23.01 18.49
N VAL A 190 -14.54 -22.96 17.76
CA VAL A 190 -15.28 -21.78 17.33
C VAL A 190 -15.58 -20.90 18.54
N LEU A 191 -15.13 -19.64 18.50
CA LEU A 191 -15.92 -18.41 18.57
C LEU A 191 -15.00 -17.22 18.28
#